data_AF-A0A973P768-F1
#
_entry.id   AF-A0A973P768-F1
#
_cell.length_a   1.000
_cell.length_b   1.000
_cell.length_c   1.000
_cell.angle_alpha   90.00
_cell.angle_beta   90.00
_cell.angle_gamma   90.00
#
_symmetry.space_group_name_H-M   'P 1'
#
loop_
_entity.id
_entity.type
_entity.pdbx_description
1 polymer ?
#
loop_
_entity_poly.entity_id
_entity_poly.type
_entity_poly.pdbx_seq_one_letter_code
_entity_poly.pdbx_strand_id
1 'polypeptide(L)'
;VVPPVLHAYFRHGVVLECHLQNVVIGVDARGFPGQAIFRDHEGVKLLAGRHDLEGPRTPVVSAAYGWERLVYCLVVNNLWEIAGAVAQRHPALRAEMWARARSLFAECAKEHGEPDEVRALLADPYVPAKANLLLRWLEADGADMRCVPMPSPLRLFTP
;
A
#
# COMPACT_ATOMS: atom_id res chain seq x y z
N VAL A 1 1.78 9.94 0.71
CA VAL A 1 1.73 8.59 1.33
C VAL A 1 2.67 7.61 0.65
N VAL A 2 2.61 7.42 -0.68
CA VAL A 2 3.41 6.41 -1.41
C VAL A 2 4.93 6.49 -1.17
N PRO A 3 5.61 7.63 -1.33
CA PRO A 3 7.08 7.66 -1.27
C PRO A 3 7.67 7.14 0.05
N PRO A 4 7.24 7.60 1.25
CA PRO A 4 7.80 7.08 2.49
C PRO A 4 7.47 5.60 2.74
N VAL A 5 6.32 5.10 2.26
CA VAL A 5 5.96 3.67 2.39
C VAL A 5 6.88 2.79 1.55
N LEU A 6 7.09 3.15 0.28
CA LEU A 6 8.00 2.41 -0.61
C LEU A 6 9.45 2.52 -0.14
N HIS A 7 9.86 3.69 0.35
CA HIS A 7 11.18 3.88 0.93
C HIS A 7 11.40 2.96 2.14
N ALA A 8 10.45 2.92 3.09
CA ALA A 8 10.52 2.02 4.24
C ALA A 8 10.66 0.54 3.82
N TYR A 9 9.89 0.12 2.81
CA TYR A 9 9.95 -1.25 2.30
C TYR A 9 11.28 -1.57 1.61
N PHE A 10 11.65 -0.82 0.57
CA PHE A 10 12.81 -1.16 -0.26
C PHE A 10 14.14 -0.85 0.42
N ARG A 11 14.24 0.29 1.12
CA ARG A 11 15.48 0.71 1.76
C ARG A 11 15.72 -0.02 3.07
N HIS A 12 14.66 -0.22 3.86
CA HIS A 12 14.78 -0.68 5.24
C HIS A 12 14.18 -2.05 5.51
N GLY A 13 13.46 -2.68 4.57
CA GLY A 13 12.79 -3.95 4.83
C GLY A 13 11.61 -3.83 5.80
N VAL A 14 11.06 -2.64 5.98
CA VAL A 14 9.97 -2.36 6.91
C VAL A 14 8.64 -2.32 6.14
N VAL A 15 7.72 -3.20 6.50
CA VAL A 15 6.39 -3.31 5.90
C VAL A 15 5.38 -2.57 6.80
N LEU A 16 5.03 -1.35 6.40
CA LEU A 16 4.02 -0.55 7.10
C LEU A 16 2.60 -1.04 6.81
N GLU A 17 1.76 -1.08 7.84
CA GLU A 17 0.31 -1.29 7.71
C GLU A 17 -0.40 0.03 7.40
N CYS A 18 -0.18 0.57 6.20
CA CYS A 18 -0.62 1.90 5.81
C CYS A 18 -2.09 1.98 5.35
N HIS A 19 -2.99 1.20 5.93
CA HIS A 19 -4.44 1.33 5.70
C HIS A 19 -4.97 2.67 6.25
N LEU A 20 -6.17 3.10 5.84
CA LEU A 20 -6.68 4.47 6.14
C LEU A 20 -6.54 4.88 7.60
N GLN A 21 -6.91 3.99 8.53
CA GLN A 21 -6.90 4.32 9.94
C GLN A 21 -5.47 4.55 10.48
N ASN A 22 -4.43 3.99 9.86
CA ASN A 22 -3.03 4.09 10.30
C ASN A 22 -2.24 5.21 9.60
N VAL A 23 -2.92 6.02 8.78
CA VAL A 23 -2.32 7.15 8.08
C VAL A 23 -3.04 8.44 8.46
N VAL A 24 -2.32 9.35 9.12
CA VAL A 24 -2.80 10.70 9.44
C VAL A 24 -2.15 11.68 8.48
N ILE A 25 -2.98 12.49 7.81
CA ILE A 25 -2.49 13.53 6.90
C ILE A 25 -2.35 14.84 7.67
N GLY A 26 -1.11 15.31 7.80
CA GLY A 26 -0.82 16.64 8.32
C GLY A 26 -1.06 17.69 7.23
N VAL A 27 -1.83 18.73 7.54
CA VAL A 27 -2.20 19.79 6.61
C VAL A 27 -1.62 21.14 7.02
N ASP A 28 -1.35 22.01 6.04
CA ASP A 28 -0.99 23.40 6.29
C ASP A 28 -2.19 24.24 6.77
N ALA A 29 -1.96 25.52 7.09
CA ALA A 29 -3.02 26.43 7.54
C ALA A 29 -4.16 26.66 6.51
N ARG A 30 -3.95 26.27 5.25
CA ARG A 30 -4.94 26.36 4.17
C ARG A 30 -5.60 25.00 3.86
N GLY A 31 -5.26 23.96 4.62
CA GLY A 31 -5.79 22.61 4.45
C GLY A 31 -5.08 21.78 3.38
N PHE A 32 -3.93 22.22 2.85
CA PHE A 32 -3.18 21.42 1.88
C PHE A 32 -2.35 20.33 2.57
N PRO A 33 -2.36 19.09 2.05
CA PRO A 33 -1.57 18.00 2.63
C PRO A 33 -0.08 18.26 2.48
N GLY A 34 0.65 18.31 3.60
CA GLY A 34 2.10 18.49 3.64
C GLY A 34 2.85 17.29 4.23
N GLN A 35 2.17 16.42 4.97
CA GLN A 35 2.79 15.29 5.67
C GLN A 35 1.89 14.06 5.68
N ALA A 36 2.51 12.88 5.69
CA ALA A 36 1.84 11.61 6.00
C ALA A 36 2.51 11.03 7.25
N ILE A 37 1.73 10.86 8.32
CA ILE A 37 2.18 10.35 9.61
C ILE A 37 1.61 8.94 9.74
N PHE A 38 2.50 7.96 9.95
CA PHE A 38 2.13 6.56 10.13
C PHE A 38 2.06 6.27 11.64
N ARG A 39 1.01 5.57 12.06
CA ARG A 39 0.81 5.14 13.45
C ARG A 39 0.61 3.63 13.53
N ASP A 40 0.51 3.14 14.77
CA ASP A 40 0.34 1.73 15.11
C ASP A 40 1.51 0.86 14.66
N HIS A 41 2.45 0.66 15.58
CA HIS A 41 3.64 -0.15 15.33
C HIS A 41 3.40 -1.65 15.55
N GLU A 42 2.28 -2.05 16.16
CA GLU A 42 1.94 -3.46 16.34
C GLU A 42 1.72 -4.15 14.99
N GLY A 43 1.14 -3.41 14.05
CA GLY A 43 0.94 -3.83 12.66
C GLY A 43 2.21 -3.89 11.80
N VAL A 44 3.35 -3.35 12.23
CA VAL A 44 4.56 -3.30 11.40
C VAL A 44 5.20 -4.68 11.28
N LYS A 45 5.56 -5.08 10.06
CA LYS A 45 6.32 -6.32 9.79
C LYS A 45 7.72 -6.00 9.26
N LEU A 46 8.64 -6.94 9.42
CA LEU A 46 10.01 -6.85 8.93
C LEU A 46 10.27 -7.95 7.90
N LEU A 47 10.95 -7.64 6.81
CA LEU A 47 11.31 -8.64 5.82
C LEU A 47 12.41 -9.57 6.37
N ALA A 48 12.23 -10.87 6.15
CA ALA A 48 13.22 -11.89 6.51
C ALA A 48 14.60 -11.57 5.92
N GLY A 49 15.65 -11.74 6.74
CA GLY A 49 17.04 -11.51 6.34
C GLY A 49 17.46 -10.04 6.20
N ARG A 50 16.60 -9.07 6.53
CA ARG A 50 16.96 -7.63 6.52
C ARG A 50 17.46 -7.10 7.86
N HIS A 51 17.18 -7.81 8.95
CA HIS A 51 17.51 -7.41 10.30
C HIS A 51 18.02 -8.60 11.11
N ASP A 52 19.01 -8.34 11.96
CA ASP A 52 19.51 -9.28 12.96
C ASP A 52 18.71 -9.09 14.25
N LEU A 53 17.46 -9.55 14.25
CA LEU A 53 16.54 -9.44 15.37
C LEU A 53 15.99 -10.82 15.73
N GLU A 54 16.34 -11.30 16.92
CA GLU A 54 15.90 -12.59 17.44
C GLU A 54 14.79 -12.40 18.49
N GLY A 55 13.85 -13.36 18.53
CA GLY A 55 12.86 -13.46 19.60
C GLY A 55 11.47 -13.88 19.12
N PRO A 56 10.65 -14.49 20.01
CA PRO A 56 9.34 -15.05 19.66
C PRO A 56 8.30 -14.01 19.25
N ARG A 57 8.60 -12.71 19.36
CA ARG A 57 7.69 -11.60 18.98
C ARG A 57 8.20 -10.77 17.81
N THR A 58 9.30 -11.16 17.17
CA THR A 58 9.80 -10.41 16.01
C THR A 58 8.84 -10.63 14.83
N PRO A 59 8.24 -9.58 14.27
CA PRO A 59 7.19 -9.71 13.26
C PRO A 59 7.79 -9.94 11.86
N VAL A 60 8.63 -10.98 11.71
CA VAL A 60 9.34 -11.29 10.47
C VAL A 60 8.40 -11.99 9.48
N VAL A 61 8.42 -11.55 8.22
CA VAL A 61 7.61 -12.10 7.14
C VAL A 61 8.42 -12.29 5.86
N SER A 62 7.91 -13.13 4.95
CA SER A 62 8.48 -13.26 3.60
C SER A 62 8.27 -11.99 2.79
N ALA A 63 9.12 -11.75 1.78
CA ALA A 63 8.96 -10.63 0.85
C ALA A 63 7.61 -10.68 0.12
N ALA A 64 7.18 -11.87 -0.32
CA ALA A 64 5.90 -12.05 -1.01
C ALA A 64 4.69 -11.64 -0.13
N TYR A 65 4.63 -12.12 1.11
CA TYR A 65 3.55 -11.76 2.04
C TYR A 65 3.60 -10.26 2.41
N GLY A 66 4.80 -9.75 2.70
CA GLY A 66 5.01 -8.34 3.03
C GLY A 66 4.56 -7.42 1.90
N TRP A 67 4.90 -7.75 0.65
CA TRP A 67 4.49 -7.00 -0.53
C TRP A 67 2.98 -7.06 -0.76
N GLU A 68 2.36 -8.25 -0.72
CA GLU A 68 0.91 -8.40 -0.90
C GLU A 68 0.14 -7.55 0.12
N ARG A 69 0.55 -7.63 1.39
CA ARG A 69 -0.03 -6.83 2.48
C ARG A 69 0.15 -5.34 2.25
N LEU A 70 1.36 -4.90 1.87
CA LEU A 70 1.66 -3.49 1.61
C LEU A 70 0.79 -2.95 0.48
N VAL A 71 0.68 -3.68 -0.63
CA VAL A 71 -0.11 -3.27 -1.79
C VAL A 71 -1.60 -3.20 -1.43
N TYR A 72 -2.13 -4.17 -0.70
CA TYR A 72 -3.51 -4.11 -0.20
C TYR A 72 -3.73 -2.85 0.65
N CYS A 73 -2.91 -2.62 1.68
CA CYS A 73 -3.05 -1.49 2.58
C CYS A 73 -2.93 -0.16 1.85
N LEU A 74 -1.92 -0.01 0.99
CA LEU A 74 -1.61 1.24 0.30
C LEU A 74 -2.60 1.52 -0.83
N VAL A 75 -2.85 0.56 -1.72
CA VAL A 75 -3.61 0.81 -2.94
C VAL A 75 -5.11 0.65 -2.70
N VAL A 76 -5.53 -0.51 -2.17
CA VAL A 76 -6.96 -0.86 -2.07
C VAL A 76 -7.60 -0.24 -0.84
N ASN A 77 -7.00 -0.40 0.34
CA ASN A 77 -7.61 0.12 1.56
C ASN A 77 -7.46 1.64 1.69
N ASN A 78 -6.40 2.24 1.12
CA ASN A 78 -6.07 3.65 1.29
C ASN A 78 -6.32 4.51 0.04
N LEU A 79 -5.46 4.41 -0.99
CA LEU A 79 -5.54 5.30 -2.15
C LEU A 79 -6.87 5.20 -2.91
N TRP A 80 -7.46 4.00 -2.99
CA TRP A 80 -8.75 3.80 -3.64
C TRP A 80 -9.87 4.61 -2.98
N GLU A 81 -9.93 4.59 -1.65
CA GLU A 81 -10.94 5.33 -0.89
C GLU A 81 -10.73 6.85 -0.98
N ILE A 82 -9.48 7.31 -0.94
CA ILE A 82 -9.16 8.74 -1.18
C ILE A 82 -9.62 9.16 -2.58
N ALA A 83 -9.27 8.39 -3.60
CA ALA A 83 -9.68 8.67 -4.98
C ALA A 83 -11.20 8.62 -5.15
N GLY A 84 -11.88 7.69 -4.47
CA GLY A 84 -13.33 7.58 -4.42
C GLY A 84 -13.99 8.83 -3.83
N ALA A 85 -13.52 9.27 -2.67
CA ALA A 85 -14.04 10.46 -1.98
C ALA A 85 -13.88 11.75 -2.81
N VAL A 86 -12.74 11.91 -3.50
CA VAL A 86 -12.51 13.04 -4.41
C VAL A 86 -13.41 12.92 -5.65
N ALA A 87 -13.45 11.75 -6.28
CA ALA A 87 -14.21 11.52 -7.51
C ALA A 87 -15.73 11.63 -7.31
N GLN A 88 -16.24 11.45 -6.08
CA GLN A 88 -17.65 11.69 -5.75
C GLN A 88 -18.05 13.15 -5.99
N ARG A 89 -17.14 14.10 -5.79
CA ARG A 89 -17.37 15.54 -6.02
C ARG A 89 -16.79 16.01 -7.35
N HIS A 90 -15.71 15.37 -7.81
CA HIS A 90 -14.96 15.76 -9.00
C HIS A 90 -14.67 14.54 -9.89
N PRO A 91 -15.70 13.96 -10.53
CA PRO A 91 -15.56 12.69 -11.26
C PRO A 91 -14.55 12.75 -12.42
N ALA A 92 -14.41 13.92 -13.05
CA ALA A 92 -13.45 14.14 -14.13
C ALA A 92 -11.98 13.94 -13.70
N LEU A 93 -11.67 14.08 -12.40
CA LEU A 93 -10.31 13.94 -11.88
C LEU A 93 -9.88 12.48 -11.69
N ARG A 94 -10.80 11.50 -11.79
CA ARG A 94 -10.49 10.10 -11.47
C ARG A 94 -9.33 9.54 -12.29
N ALA A 95 -9.37 9.74 -13.61
CA ALA A 95 -8.32 9.24 -14.51
C ALA A 95 -6.98 9.95 -14.24
N GLU A 96 -7.00 11.26 -14.03
CA GLU A 96 -5.79 12.05 -13.73
C GLU A 96 -5.16 11.63 -12.39
N MET A 97 -5.95 11.41 -11.35
CA MET A 97 -5.44 10.97 -10.04
C MET A 97 -4.69 9.65 -10.15
N TRP A 98 -5.25 8.67 -10.86
CA TRP A 98 -4.60 7.38 -11.04
C TRP A 98 -3.38 7.43 -11.96
N ALA A 99 -3.42 8.26 -13.01
CA ALA A 99 -2.24 8.52 -13.83
C ALA A 99 -1.10 9.14 -13.00
N ARG A 100 -1.40 10.11 -12.13
CA ARG A 100 -0.42 10.71 -11.21
C ARG A 100 0.10 9.71 -10.19
N ALA A 101 -0.77 8.89 -9.60
CA ALA A 101 -0.37 7.83 -8.69
C ALA A 101 0.59 6.86 -9.39
N ARG A 102 0.24 6.37 -10.58
CA ARG A 102 1.10 5.51 -11.40
C ARG A 102 2.48 6.13 -11.63
N SER A 103 2.54 7.39 -12.07
CA SER A 103 3.81 8.08 -12.29
C SER A 103 4.65 8.15 -11.02
N LEU A 104 4.02 8.44 -9.87
CA LEU A 104 4.70 8.51 -8.58
C LEU A 104 5.29 7.15 -8.15
N PHE A 105 4.56 6.04 -8.36
CA PHE A 105 5.11 4.70 -8.13
C PHE A 105 6.32 4.42 -9.03
N ALA A 106 6.25 4.80 -10.31
CA ALA A 106 7.35 4.62 -11.26
C ALA A 106 8.58 5.49 -10.91
N GLU A 107 8.36 6.72 -10.44
CA GLU A 107 9.43 7.61 -9.97
C GLU A 107 10.12 7.03 -8.72
N CYS A 108 9.35 6.60 -7.72
CA CYS A 108 9.90 5.95 -6.53
C CYS A 108 10.69 4.67 -6.90
N ALA A 109 10.23 3.91 -7.89
CA ALA A 109 10.95 2.71 -8.34
C ALA A 109 12.35 3.04 -8.86
N LYS A 110 12.51 4.14 -9.61
CA LYS A 110 13.81 4.57 -10.13
C LYS A 110 14.81 4.88 -9.01
N GLU A 111 14.35 5.50 -7.92
CA GLU A 111 15.17 5.80 -6.75
C GLU A 111 15.68 4.53 -6.02
N HIS A 112 15.03 3.39 -6.27
CA HIS A 112 15.31 2.10 -5.63
C HIS A 112 15.87 1.04 -6.60
N GLY A 113 16.33 1.43 -7.78
CA GLY A 113 16.94 0.51 -8.74
C GLY A 113 15.94 -0.33 -9.54
N GLU A 114 14.73 0.20 -9.76
CA GLU A 114 13.66 -0.39 -10.58
C GLU A 114 13.25 -1.81 -10.14
N PRO A 115 12.84 -1.98 -8.86
CA PRO A 115 12.49 -3.29 -8.33
C PRO A 115 11.36 -3.97 -9.12
N ASP A 116 11.51 -5.28 -9.31
CA ASP A 116 10.57 -6.13 -10.03
C ASP A 116 9.15 -6.04 -9.46
N GLU A 117 9.00 -5.88 -8.14
CA GLU A 117 7.72 -5.76 -7.46
C GLU A 117 6.89 -4.55 -7.94
N VAL A 118 7.52 -3.37 -8.12
CA VAL A 118 6.81 -2.19 -8.62
C VAL A 118 6.53 -2.34 -10.11
N ARG A 119 7.48 -2.86 -10.89
CA ARG A 119 7.27 -3.12 -12.32
C ARG A 119 6.09 -4.07 -12.55
N ALA A 120 6.01 -5.14 -11.77
CA ALA A 120 4.90 -6.09 -11.79
C ALA A 120 3.58 -5.43 -11.39
N LEU A 121 3.53 -4.72 -10.26
CA LEU A 121 2.33 -4.00 -9.80
C LEU A 121 1.77 -3.03 -10.87
N LEU A 122 2.66 -2.33 -11.56
CA LEU A 122 2.29 -1.38 -12.60
C LEU A 122 1.83 -2.06 -13.91
N ALA A 123 2.14 -3.33 -14.12
CA ALA A 123 1.71 -4.10 -15.29
C ALA A 123 0.48 -4.98 -15.00
N ASP A 124 0.25 -5.34 -13.74
CA ASP A 124 -0.76 -6.30 -13.32
C ASP A 124 -2.19 -5.79 -13.55
N PRO A 125 -3.07 -6.57 -14.21
CA PRO A 125 -4.49 -6.26 -14.28
C PRO A 125 -5.20 -6.25 -12.93
N TYR A 126 -4.61 -6.82 -11.88
CA TYR A 126 -5.21 -6.96 -10.56
C TYR A 126 -4.30 -6.45 -9.44
N VAL A 127 -4.92 -6.07 -8.34
CA VAL A 127 -4.28 -5.80 -7.04
C VAL A 127 -4.95 -6.66 -5.96
N PRO A 128 -4.20 -7.04 -4.90
CA PRO A 128 -4.74 -7.82 -3.81
C PRO A 128 -5.73 -7.01 -2.96
N ALA A 129 -6.91 -7.58 -2.72
CA ALA A 129 -7.92 -7.04 -1.82
C ALA A 129 -8.23 -8.02 -0.67
N LYS A 130 -7.95 -7.65 0.59
CA LYS A 130 -8.25 -8.50 1.76
C LYS A 130 -9.76 -8.76 1.87
N ALA A 131 -10.13 -10.04 1.88
CA ALA A 131 -11.51 -10.50 1.91
C ALA A 131 -12.06 -10.55 3.34
N ASN A 132 -12.26 -9.39 3.97
CA ASN A 132 -12.64 -9.28 5.39
C ASN A 132 -13.92 -10.07 5.76
N LEU A 133 -14.95 -10.04 4.90
CA LEU A 133 -16.19 -10.80 5.15
C LEU A 133 -15.94 -12.32 5.14
N LEU A 134 -15.13 -12.80 4.19
CA LEU A 134 -14.77 -14.22 4.08
C LEU A 134 -13.94 -14.66 5.28
N LEU A 135 -12.94 -13.86 5.68
CA LEU A 135 -12.11 -14.13 6.86
C LEU A 135 -13.00 -14.22 8.11
N ARG A 136 -13.96 -13.31 8.28
CA ARG A 136 -14.89 -13.36 9.41
C ARG A 136 -15.78 -14.60 9.40
N TRP A 137 -16.23 -15.02 8.23
CA TRP A 137 -17.03 -16.24 8.06
C TRP A 137 -16.24 -17.52 8.38
N LEU A 138 -14.94 -17.52 8.09
CA LEU A 138 -14.04 -18.64 8.35
C LEU A 138 -13.45 -18.63 9.76
N GLU A 139 -13.83 -17.68 10.62
CA GLU A 139 -13.24 -17.49 11.95
C GLU A 139 -11.71 -17.39 11.93
N ALA A 140 -11.18 -16.78 10.86
CA ALA A 140 -9.76 -16.55 10.67
C ALA A 140 -9.18 -15.59 11.72
N ASP A 141 -7.88 -15.72 12.02
CA ASP A 141 -7.17 -14.80 12.90
C ASP A 141 -7.13 -13.39 12.28
N GLY A 142 -7.07 -12.33 13.09
CA GLY A 142 -6.92 -10.96 12.60
C GLY A 142 -5.67 -10.76 11.73
N ALA A 143 -4.60 -11.54 11.98
CA ALA A 143 -3.37 -11.53 11.20
C ALA A 143 -3.50 -12.21 9.82
N ASP A 144 -4.57 -12.98 9.59
CA ASP A 144 -4.75 -13.68 8.33
C ASP A 144 -4.96 -12.70 7.17
N MET A 145 -4.24 -12.95 6.08
CA MET A 145 -4.27 -12.17 4.86
C MET A 145 -4.75 -13.07 3.72
N ARG A 146 -6.07 -13.16 3.56
CA ARG A 146 -6.67 -13.79 2.38
C ARG A 146 -7.13 -12.72 1.41
N CYS A 147 -6.39 -12.59 0.31
CA CYS A 147 -6.68 -11.63 -0.74
C CYS A 147 -7.47 -12.26 -1.89
N VAL A 148 -8.32 -11.45 -2.51
CA VAL A 148 -8.97 -11.73 -3.80
C VAL A 148 -8.51 -10.71 -4.83
N PRO A 149 -8.46 -11.05 -6.12
CA PRO A 149 -8.04 -10.11 -7.15
C PRO A 149 -9.09 -9.02 -7.36
N MET A 150 -8.65 -7.76 -7.40
CA MET A 150 -9.45 -6.58 -7.72
C MET A 150 -8.84 -5.84 -8.91
N PRO A 151 -9.61 -5.32 -9.88
CA PRO A 151 -9.06 -4.58 -11.01
C PRO A 151 -8.08 -3.47 -10.59
N SER A 152 -6.87 -3.51 -11.13
CA SER A 152 -5.81 -2.57 -10.79
C SER A 152 -6.15 -1.18 -11.33
N PRO A 153 -6.17 -0.14 -10.48
CA PRO A 153 -6.34 1.23 -10.94
C PRO A 153 -5.02 1.83 -11.44
N LEU A 154 -3.90 1.18 -11.15
CA LEU A 154 -2.56 1.64 -11.53
C LEU A 154 -2.19 1.21 -12.95
N ARG A 155 -2.88 0.21 -13.51
CA ARG A 155 -2.69 -0.21 -14.88
C ARG A 155 -3.33 0.80 -15.81
N LEU A 156 -2.55 1.31 -16.77
CA LEU A 156 -3.10 2.11 -17.85
C LEU A 156 -4.02 1.21 -18.67
N PHE A 157 -5.28 1.61 -18.81
CA PHE A 157 -6.12 1.06 -19.88
C PHE A 157 -5.54 1.58 -21.20
N THR A 158 -4.80 0.71 -21.88
CA THR A 158 -4.63 0.86 -23.33
C THR A 158 -5.89 0.24 -23.95
N PRO A 159 -6.79 1.04 -24.55
CA PRO A 159 -7.95 0.50 -25.27
C PRO A 159 -7.52 -0.37 -26.45
#